data_AF-A0A0Q4PUZ2-F1
#
_entry.id   AF-A0A0Q4PUZ2-F1
#
_cell.length_a   1.000
_cell.length_b   1.000
_cell.length_c   1.000
_cell.angle_alpha   90.00
_cell.angle_beta   90.00
_cell.angle_gamma   90.00
#
_symmetry.space_group_name_H-M   'P 1'
#
loop_
_entity.id
_entity.type
_entity.pdbx_description
1 polymer ?
#
loop_
_entity_poly.entity_id
_entity_poly.type
_entity_poly.pdbx_seq_one_letter_code
_entity_poly.pdbx_strand_id
1 'polypeptide(L)'
;MSDTGLTIDATTFADNPAKYQVEFVADVDGELQPFAVRYSALEALAGRPVLDDPLAVAQSHLDLLSVSAGKALARGQAVVRVIIGEADLL
;
A
#
# COMPACT_ATOMS: atom_id res chain seq x y z
N MET A 1 10.49 -4.73 16.15
CA MET A 1 9.47 -4.37 15.15
C MET A 1 9.80 -2.96 14.75
N SER A 2 10.20 -2.74 13.51
CA SER A 2 10.55 -1.41 13.04
C SER A 2 9.26 -0.62 12.90
N ASP A 3 8.98 0.20 13.90
CA ASP A 3 7.92 1.17 13.86
C ASP A 3 8.37 2.23 12.86
N THR A 4 7.91 2.13 11.62
CA THR A 4 8.34 3.02 10.53
C THR A 4 7.77 4.45 10.69
N GLY A 5 7.09 4.74 11.81
CA GLY A 5 6.35 5.99 12.02
C GLY A 5 5.14 6.14 11.10
N LEU A 6 4.80 5.08 10.35
CA LEU A 6 3.76 5.07 9.33
C LEU A 6 2.57 4.24 9.83
N THR A 7 1.39 4.86 9.89
CA THR A 7 0.14 4.21 10.24
C THR A 7 -0.86 4.34 9.08
N ILE A 8 -1.26 3.22 8.50
CA ILE A 8 -2.25 3.19 7.43
C ILE A 8 -3.67 3.39 7.99
N ASP A 9 -4.45 4.31 7.42
CA ASP A 9 -5.87 4.45 7.71
C ASP A 9 -6.69 3.48 6.85
N ALA A 10 -7.06 2.33 7.44
CA ALA A 10 -7.84 1.28 6.80
C ALA A 10 -9.23 1.75 6.29
N THR A 11 -9.75 2.85 6.81
CA THR A 11 -11.06 3.39 6.39
C THR A 11 -11.01 4.13 5.06
N THR A 12 -9.81 4.48 4.60
CA THR A 12 -9.59 5.25 3.35
C THR A 12 -9.35 4.38 2.12
N PHE A 13 -9.41 3.06 2.28
CA PHE A 13 -9.18 2.12 1.19
C PHE A 13 -10.23 2.28 0.10
N ALA A 14 -9.75 2.53 -1.12
CA ALA A 14 -10.57 2.68 -2.31
C ALA A 14 -9.97 1.88 -3.46
N ASP A 15 -10.81 1.13 -4.16
CA ASP A 15 -10.36 0.38 -5.33
C ASP A 15 -10.27 1.29 -6.56
N ASN A 16 -9.20 1.14 -7.34
CA ASN A 16 -9.03 1.84 -8.62
C ASN A 16 -8.69 0.84 -9.73
N PRO A 17 -9.71 0.14 -10.26
CA PRO A 17 -9.51 -0.89 -11.28
C PRO A 17 -8.97 -0.31 -12.60
N ALA A 18 -9.26 0.96 -12.91
CA ALA A 18 -8.71 1.62 -14.09
C ALA A 18 -7.17 1.73 -14.06
N LYS A 19 -6.57 1.73 -12.86
CA LYS A 19 -5.12 1.76 -12.66
C LYS A 19 -4.55 0.46 -12.07
N TYR A 20 -5.38 -0.57 -11.90
CA TYR A 20 -5.02 -1.84 -11.26
C TYR A 20 -4.29 -1.62 -9.93
N GLN A 21 -4.89 -0.81 -9.05
CA GLN A 21 -4.32 -0.48 -7.76
C GLN A 21 -5.40 -0.23 -6.71
N VAL A 22 -5.05 -0.47 -5.45
CA VAL A 22 -5.82 -0.04 -4.28
C VAL A 22 -5.18 1.21 -3.72
N GLU A 23 -6.00 2.18 -3.37
CA GLU A 23 -5.63 3.52 -2.94
C GLU A 23 -5.95 3.70 -1.45
N PHE A 24 -5.08 4.36 -0.70
CA PHE A 24 -5.31 4.65 0.72
C PHE A 24 -4.45 5.83 1.20
N VAL A 25 -4.72 6.31 2.41
CA VAL A 25 -3.94 7.33 3.11
C VAL A 25 -3.24 6.70 4.31
N ALA A 26 -2.03 7.14 4.59
CA ALA A 26 -1.32 6.81 5.82
C ALA A 26 -0.86 8.10 6.51
N ASP A 27 -0.86 8.09 7.84
CA ASP A 27 -0.15 9.07 8.65
C ASP A 27 1.33 8.70 8.65
N VAL A 28 2.18 9.64 8.27
CA VAL A 28 3.64 9.54 8.31
C VAL A 28 4.16 10.70 9.15
N ASP A 29 4.62 10.41 10.36
CA ASP A 29 5.13 11.41 11.30
C ASP A 29 4.19 12.62 11.52
N GLY A 30 2.87 12.37 11.51
CA GLY A 30 1.82 13.38 11.70
C GLY A 30 1.32 14.05 10.41
N GLU A 31 1.83 13.65 9.25
CA GLU A 31 1.38 14.15 7.94
C GLU A 31 0.60 13.07 7.17
N LEU A 32 -0.57 13.44 6.65
CA LEU A 32 -1.38 12.53 5.81
C LEU A 32 -0.79 12.44 4.41
N GLN A 33 -0.26 11.26 4.08
CA GLN A 33 0.35 10.97 2.80
C GLN A 33 -0.51 9.98 2.00
N PRO A 34 -0.87 10.28 0.73
CA PRO A 34 -1.54 9.34 -0.14
C PRO A 34 -0.59 8.25 -0.67
N PHE A 35 -1.09 7.01 -0.67
CA PHE A 35 -0.45 5.81 -1.20
C PHE A 35 -1.34 5.10 -2.22
N ALA A 36 -0.75 4.21 -3.00
CA ALA A 36 -1.45 3.12 -3.65
C ALA A 36 -0.58 1.87 -3.71
N VAL A 37 -1.20 0.70 -3.68
CA VAL A 37 -0.55 -0.59 -3.90
C VAL A 37 -1.07 -1.21 -5.19
N ARG A 38 -0.15 -1.65 -6.06
CA ARG A 38 -0.50 -2.32 -7.32
C ARG A 38 -1.14 -3.67 -7.06
N TYR A 39 -2.07 -4.08 -7.92
CA TYR A 39 -2.65 -5.43 -7.84
C TYR A 39 -1.57 -6.50 -7.90
N SER A 40 -0.55 -6.35 -8.76
CA SER A 40 0.52 -7.35 -8.86
C SER A 40 1.30 -7.52 -7.54
N ALA A 41 1.46 -6.44 -6.76
CA ALA A 41 2.03 -6.52 -5.42
C ALA A 41 1.07 -7.21 -4.43
N LEU A 42 -0.23 -6.94 -4.50
CA LEU A 42 -1.24 -7.65 -3.71
C LEU A 42 -1.32 -9.14 -4.09
N GLU A 43 -1.16 -9.50 -5.35
CA GLU A 43 -1.13 -10.88 -5.84
C GLU A 43 0.10 -11.62 -5.32
N ALA A 44 1.26 -10.95 -5.33
CA ALA A 44 2.48 -11.50 -4.74
C ALA A 44 2.35 -11.72 -3.22
N LEU A 45 1.67 -10.80 -2.51
CA LEU A 45 1.38 -10.96 -1.08
C LEU A 45 0.39 -12.10 -0.82
N ALA A 46 -0.68 -12.20 -1.60
CA ALA A 46 -1.74 -13.18 -1.42
C ALA A 46 -1.41 -14.57 -1.99
N GLY A 47 -0.43 -14.66 -2.89
CA GLY A 47 -0.12 -15.88 -3.66
C GLY A 47 -1.21 -16.29 -4.64
N ARG A 48 -2.09 -15.37 -5.04
CA ARG A 48 -3.23 -15.64 -5.95
C ARG A 48 -3.67 -14.36 -6.68
N PRO A 49 -4.45 -14.47 -7.78
CA PRO A 49 -5.12 -13.32 -8.38
C PRO A 49 -6.03 -12.60 -7.38
N VAL A 50 -6.10 -11.27 -7.48
CA VAL A 50 -6.87 -10.41 -6.55
C VAL A 50 -7.94 -9.57 -7.25
N LEU A 51 -8.20 -9.79 -8.54
CA LEU A 51 -9.13 -8.97 -9.33
C LEU A 51 -10.52 -8.83 -8.69
N ASP A 52 -11.00 -9.88 -8.03
CA ASP A 52 -12.36 -9.94 -7.48
C ASP A 52 -12.47 -9.32 -6.07
N ASP A 53 -11.36 -9.18 -5.35
CA ASP A 53 -11.34 -8.75 -3.95
C ASP A 53 -10.09 -7.96 -3.52
N PRO A 54 -9.60 -7.00 -4.33
CA PRO A 54 -8.32 -6.36 -4.08
C PRO A 54 -8.30 -5.57 -2.75
N LEU A 55 -9.44 -4.98 -2.36
CA LEU A 55 -9.58 -4.28 -1.08
C LEU A 55 -9.45 -5.20 0.13
N ALA A 56 -10.13 -6.35 0.11
CA ALA A 56 -10.09 -7.30 1.21
C ALA A 56 -8.69 -7.89 1.37
N VAL A 57 -8.01 -8.19 0.26
CA VAL A 57 -6.62 -8.64 0.28
C VAL A 57 -5.72 -7.57 0.90
N ALA A 58 -5.84 -6.31 0.47
CA ALA A 58 -5.00 -5.25 1.00
C ALA A 58 -5.24 -5.02 2.52
N GLN A 59 -6.51 -4.98 2.95
CA GLN A 59 -6.87 -4.83 4.37
C GLN A 59 -6.41 -6.02 5.24
N SER A 60 -6.36 -7.24 4.69
CA SER A 60 -5.86 -8.41 5.42
C SER A 60 -4.33 -8.45 5.57
N HIS A 61 -3.59 -7.61 4.84
CA HIS A 61 -2.12 -7.55 4.84
C HIS A 61 -1.57 -6.21 5.32
N LEU A 62 -2.32 -5.47 6.17
CA LEU A 62 -1.94 -4.13 6.63
C LEU A 62 -0.53 -4.06 7.24
N ASP A 63 -0.13 -5.03 8.06
CA ASP A 63 1.18 -5.02 8.71
C ASP A 63 2.32 -5.05 7.68
N LEU A 64 2.21 -5.90 6.66
CA LEU A 64 3.20 -6.00 5.58
C LEU A 64 3.15 -4.76 4.68
N LEU A 65 1.95 -4.28 4.37
CA LEU A 65 1.77 -3.06 3.58
C LEU A 65 2.39 -1.83 4.25
N SER A 66 2.29 -1.69 5.58
CA SER A 66 2.92 -0.59 6.31
C SER A 66 4.45 -0.60 6.17
N VAL A 67 5.07 -1.79 6.22
CA VAL A 67 6.52 -1.95 6.01
C VAL A 67 6.89 -1.61 4.57
N SER A 68 6.15 -2.14 3.59
CA SER A 68 6.38 -1.87 2.16
C SER A 68 6.13 -0.40 1.80
N ALA A 69 5.15 0.25 2.43
CA ALA A 69 4.88 1.68 2.28
C ALA A 69 6.08 2.52 2.73
N GLY A 70 6.67 2.20 3.87
CA GLY A 70 7.88 2.86 4.36
C GLY A 70 9.08 2.70 3.42
N LYS A 71 9.28 1.49 2.87
CA LYS A 71 10.31 1.24 1.84
C LYS A 71 10.06 2.05 0.58
N ALA A 72 8.82 2.06 0.08
CA ALA A 72 8.43 2.81 -1.11
C ALA A 72 8.66 4.32 -0.93
N LEU A 73 8.29 4.85 0.25
CA LEU A 73 8.48 6.23 0.64
C LEU A 73 9.97 6.60 0.69
N ALA A 74 10.81 5.77 1.31
CA ALA A 74 12.25 6.00 1.44
C ALA A 74 12.99 6.05 0.10
N ARG A 75 12.45 5.43 -0.95
CA ARG A 75 12.99 5.56 -2.33
C ARG A 75 12.71 6.91 -2.98
N GLY A 76 12.00 7.81 -2.30
CA GLY A 76 11.82 9.19 -2.75
C GLY A 76 10.84 9.35 -3.91
N GLN A 77 9.85 8.45 -4.05
CA GLN A 77 8.75 8.64 -5.00
C GLN A 77 7.79 9.72 -4.48
N ALA A 78 8.16 11.00 -4.60
CA ALA A 78 7.30 12.10 -4.25
C ALA A 78 7.01 12.96 -5.46
N VAL A 79 5.72 13.09 -5.82
CA VAL A 79 5.12 14.42 -6.05
C VAL A 79 3.60 14.41 -5.75
N VAL A 80 2.87 13.29 -5.88
CA VAL A 80 1.39 13.25 -5.67
C VAL A 80 0.89 12.04 -4.88
N ARG A 81 1.54 10.88 -5.04
CA ARG A 81 1.15 9.62 -4.38
C ARG A 81 2.31 8.63 -4.43
N VAL A 82 2.57 7.95 -3.33
CA VAL A 82 3.59 6.89 -3.27
C VAL A 82 2.99 5.58 -3.79
N ILE A 83 3.71 4.90 -4.69
CA ILE A 83 3.23 3.63 -5.29
C ILE A 83 4.05 2.47 -4.75
N ILE A 84 3.36 1.53 -4.10
CA ILE A 84 3.88 0.26 -3.61
C ILE A 84 3.77 -0.77 -4.73
N GLY A 85 4.91 -1.27 -5.18
CA GLY A 85 5.00 -2.36 -6.15
C GLY A 85 5.62 -3.62 -5.53
N GLU A 86 5.79 -4.68 -6.32
CA GLU A 86 6.39 -5.93 -5.85
C GLU A 86 7.81 -5.75 -5.28
N ALA A 87 8.58 -4.82 -5.84
CA ALA A 87 9.93 -4.51 -5.37
C ALA A 87 9.95 -3.94 -3.94
N ASP A 88 8.81 -3.51 -3.39
CA ASP A 88 8.66 -3.04 -2.00
C ASP A 88 8.38 -4.15 -0.99
N LEU A 89 8.10 -5.37 -1.46
CA LEU A 89 7.73 -6.48 -0.61
C LEU A 89 8.94 -7.16 0.04
N LEU A 90 10.15 -7.00 -0.55
CA LEU A 90 11.41 -7.61 -0.12
C LEU A 90 12.20 -6.72 0.83
#